data_AF-A0A1F9DIB2-F1
#
_entry.id   AF-A0A1F9DIB2-F1
#
_cell.length_a   1.000
_cell.length_b   1.000
_cell.length_c   1.000
_cell.angle_alpha   90.00
_cell.angle_beta   90.00
_cell.angle_gamma   90.00
#
_symmetry.space_group_name_H-M   'P 1'
#
loop_
_entity.id
_entity.type
_entity.pdbx_description
1 polymer ?
#
loop_
_entity_poly.entity_id
_entity_poly.type
_entity_poly.pdbx_seq_one_letter_code
_entity_poly.pdbx_strand_id
1 'polypeptide(L)' 'MKSSRGKDELVERMEKHKEEEFGDLPVEKVVLFKSDLRPSGPIYTPLGDIKLGGRNNSEETGR' A
#
# COMPACT_ATOMS: atom_id res chain seq x y z
N MET A 1 -25.61 1.70 -1.39
CA MET A 1 -25.26 0.26 -1.59
C MET A 1 -24.32 0.16 -2.78
N LYS A 2 -23.06 -0.27 -2.61
CA LYS A 2 -22.18 -0.57 -3.74
C LYS A 2 -22.71 -1.85 -4.41
N SER A 3 -23.18 -1.76 -5.66
CA SER A 3 -23.78 -2.91 -6.35
C SER A 3 -22.72 -3.93 -6.75
N SER A 4 -23.03 -5.22 -6.70
CA SER A 4 -22.20 -6.36 -7.11
C SER A 4 -21.97 -6.47 -8.63
N ARG A 5 -22.33 -5.45 -9.42
CA ARG A 5 -22.18 -5.47 -10.89
C ARG A 5 -20.71 -5.66 -11.29
N GLY A 6 -20.46 -6.60 -12.19
CA GLY A 6 -19.14 -6.88 -12.76
C GLY A 6 -18.22 -7.73 -11.88
N LYS A 7 -18.71 -8.28 -10.76
CA LYS A 7 -17.90 -9.13 -9.88
C LYS A 7 -17.41 -10.39 -10.62
N ASP A 8 -18.30 -11.09 -11.31
CA ASP A 8 -17.94 -12.37 -11.96
C ASP A 8 -16.96 -12.15 -13.13
N GLU A 9 -17.16 -11.09 -13.92
CA GLU A 9 -16.24 -10.67 -14.99
C GLU A 9 -14.85 -10.28 -14.43
N LEU A 10 -14.81 -9.60 -13.29
CA LEU A 10 -13.56 -9.29 -12.61
C LEU A 10 -12.84 -10.56 -12.15
N VAL A 11 -13.57 -11.50 -11.55
CA VAL A 11 -13.02 -12.79 -11.10
C VAL A 11 -12.43 -13.55 -12.29
N GLU A 12 -13.16 -13.66 -13.40
CA GLU A 12 -12.67 -14.35 -14.61
C GLU A 12 -11.38 -13.70 -15.16
N ARG A 13 -11.30 -12.36 -15.15
CA ARG A 13 -10.08 -11.66 -15.57
C ARG A 13 -8.92 -11.90 -14.63
N MET A 14 -9.16 -11.93 -13.32
CA MET A 14 -8.12 -12.19 -12.33
C MET A 14 -7.59 -13.64 -12.43
N GLU A 15 -8.44 -14.63 -12.71
CA GLU A 15 -8.01 -16.03 -12.87
C GLU A 15 -6.98 -16.21 -14.00
N LYS A 16 -7.01 -15.38 -15.05
CA LYS A 16 -6.01 -15.41 -16.14
C LYS A 16 -4.59 -15.09 -15.68
N HIS A 17 -4.46 -14.43 -14.54
CA HIS A 17 -3.19 -13.96 -13.98
C HIS A 17 -2.85 -14.67 -12.65
N LYS A 18 -3.55 -15.75 -12.31
CA LYS A 18 -3.42 -16.42 -11.01
C LYS A 18 -2.03 -17.02 -10.76
N GLU A 19 -1.39 -17.51 -11.81
CA GLU A 19 -0.04 -18.09 -11.76
C GLU A 19 1.04 -17.07 -12.16
N GLU A 20 0.67 -15.79 -12.35
CA GLU A 20 1.61 -14.74 -12.71
C GLU A 20 2.31 -14.21 -11.46
N GLU A 21 3.64 -14.31 -11.45
CA GLU A 21 4.47 -13.63 -10.47
C GLU A 21 4.80 -12.21 -10.94
N PHE A 22 4.42 -11.21 -10.15
CA PHE A 22 4.72 -9.79 -10.43
C PHE A 22 6.13 -9.38 -9.96
N GLY A 23 6.89 -10.33 -9.42
CA GLY A 23 8.23 -10.16 -8.89
C GLY A 23 8.29 -9.77 -7.42
N ASP A 24 9.51 -9.64 -6.93
CA ASP A 24 9.82 -9.23 -5.56
C ASP A 24 10.12 -7.73 -5.48
N LEU A 25 9.68 -7.10 -4.38
CA LEU A 25 9.98 -5.70 -4.10
C LEU A 25 10.60 -5.57 -2.69
N PRO A 26 11.82 -5.02 -2.55
CA PRO A 26 12.37 -4.73 -1.23
C PRO A 26 11.56 -3.64 -0.53
N VAL A 27 11.18 -3.89 0.73
CA VAL A 27 10.42 -2.92 1.52
C VAL A 27 11.38 -1.95 2.24
N GLU A 28 11.46 -0.71 1.75
CA GLU A 28 12.38 0.29 2.29
C GLU A 28 11.80 1.13 3.42
N LYS A 29 10.47 1.28 3.48
CA LYS A 29 9.79 2.16 4.44
C LYS A 29 8.30 1.89 4.57
N VAL A 30 7.73 2.35 5.68
CA VAL A 30 6.29 2.44 5.91
C VAL A 30 5.89 3.90 5.76
N VAL A 31 4.84 4.19 4.98
CA VAL A 31 4.30 5.54 4.78
C VAL A 31 2.88 5.60 5.29
N LEU A 32 2.58 6.57 6.15
CA LEU A 32 1.22 6.88 6.59
C LEU A 32 0.54 7.74 5.53
N PHE A 33 -0.56 7.27 4.97
CA PHE A 33 -1.38 8.03 4.02
C PHE A 33 -2.72 8.44 4.64
N LYS A 34 -3.15 9.67 4.34
CA LYS A 34 -4.53 10.11 4.49
C LYS A 34 -5.31 9.78 3.21
N SER A 35 -6.47 9.16 3.35
CA SER A 35 -7.38 8.89 2.23
C SER A 35 -8.56 9.87 2.26
N ASP A 36 -8.61 10.76 1.28
CA ASP A 36 -9.74 11.66 1.05
C ASP A 36 -10.59 11.14 -0.12
N LEU A 37 -11.78 10.59 0.20
CA LEU A 37 -12.72 10.09 -0.81
C LEU A 37 -13.46 11.26 -1.45
N ARG A 38 -13.38 11.38 -2.78
CA ARG A 38 -14.09 12.40 -3.55
C ARG A 38 -14.87 11.78 -4.71
N PRO A 39 -15.92 12.43 -5.24
CA PRO A 39 -16.63 11.95 -6.43
C PRO A 39 -15.74 11.75 -7.65
N SER A 40 -14.66 12.54 -7.79
CA SER A 40 -13.66 12.42 -8.86
C SER A 40 -12.66 11.26 -8.67
N GLY A 41 -12.70 10.58 -7.53
CA GLY A 41 -11.77 9.51 -7.16
C GLY A 41 -11.09 9.76 -5.81
N PRO A 42 -10.52 8.69 -5.21
CA PRO A 42 -9.78 8.81 -3.97
C PRO A 42 -8.48 9.60 -4.17
N ILE A 43 -8.14 10.46 -3.20
CA ILE A 43 -6.81 11.07 -3.10
C ILE A 43 -6.10 10.52 -1.88
N TYR A 44 -4.88 10.06 -2.10
CA TYR A 44 -3.99 9.60 -1.04
C TYR A 44 -2.88 10.62 -0.85
N THR A 45 -2.82 11.22 0.34
CA THR A 45 -1.80 12.22 0.71
C THR A 45 -0.84 11.61 1.73
N PRO A 46 0.48 11.58 1.48
CA PRO A 46 1.44 11.11 2.47
C PRO A 46 1.49 12.09 3.65
N LEU A 47 1.42 11.56 4.88
CA LEU A 47 1.50 12.34 6.12
C LEU A 47 2.86 12.20 6.82
N GLY A 48 3.58 11.11 6.57
CA GLY A 48 4.90 10.83 7.13
C GLY A 48 5.36 9.42 6.80
N ASP A 49 6.64 9.15 7.01
CA ASP A 49 7.24 7.85 6.75
C ASP A 49 8.28 7.42 7.79
N ILE A 50 8.43 6.11 7.94
CA ILE A 50 9.44 5.44 8.77
C ILE A 50 10.26 4.54 7.88
N LYS A 51 11.57 4.79 7.79
CA LYS A 51 12.50 3.92 7.04
C LYS A 51 12.67 2.59 7.76
N LEU A 52 12.65 1.51 7.00
CA LEU A 52 12.96 0.16 7.46
C LEU A 52 14.43 -0.16 7.15
N GLY A 53 15.06 -1.04 7.94
CA GLY A 53 16.45 -1.47 7.72
C GLY A 53 17.53 -0.66 8.44
N GLY A 54 17.18 0.24 9.36
CA GLY A 54 18.13 0.91 10.26
C GLY A 54 18.28 0.18 11.59
N ARG A 55 19.53 -0.03 12.05
CA ARG A 55 19.80 -0.38 13.46
C ARG A 55 19.24 0.73 14.34
N ASN A 56 18.38 0.39 15.29
CA ASN A 56 18.01 1.29 16.38
C ASN A 56 19.28 1.54 17.23
N ASN A 57 20.07 2.54 16.88
CA ASN A 57 21.08 3.07 17.80
C ASN A 57 20.36 3.99 18.79
N SER A 58 19.64 3.38 19.73
CA SER A 58 19.35 4.03 21.00
C SER A 58 20.55 3.78 21.92
N GLU A 59 21.60 4.58 21.78
CA GLU A 59 22.60 4.81 22.84
C GLU A 59 23.47 6.04 22.51
N GLU A 60 23.75 6.80 23.57
CA GLU A 60 24.58 8.02 23.72
C GLU A 60 23.98 9.39 23.32
N THR A 61 23.99 10.43 24.16
CA THR A 61 24.53 10.56 25.52
C THR A 61 23.94 11.82 26.16
N GLY A 62 23.53 11.69 27.43
CA GLY A 62 23.39 12.85 28.30
C GLY A 62 24.76 13.47 28.55
N ARG A 63 24.95 14.71 28.12
CA ARG A 63 25.74 15.74 28.79
C ARG A 63 25.10 17.09 28.49
#